data_AF-A0A0L0W7T7-F1
#
_entry.id   AF-A0A0L0W7T7-F1
#
_cell.length_a   1.000
_cell.length_b   1.000
_cell.length_c   1.000
_cell.angle_alpha   90.00
_cell.angle_beta   90.00
_cell.angle_gamma   90.00
#
_symmetry.space_group_name_H-M   'P 1'
#
loop_
_entity.id
_entity.type
_entity.pdbx_description
1 polymer ?
#
loop_
_entity_poly.entity_id
_entity_poly.type
_entity_poly.pdbx_seq_one_letter_code
_entity_poly.pdbx_strand_id
1 'polypeptide(L)'
;MNNMENGYNSYGSSRVSKFWVTIFSFIPGAGHMYLGLMKKGLQFMVLFFGVLAIGSVLNTESAAFIISSIVWFYSFFDCYHSRKKVERGEEITEEDLFIETSLYKLNPKHIGAGLVILGGILLFQRIIDKLIQLQLISIDIYVIRSFLAPLVLIGLGLYILKKTKIKEN
;
A
#
# COMPACT_ATOMS: atom_id res chain seq x y z
N MET A 1 10.35 40.34 17.52
CA MET A 1 10.97 38.99 17.44
C MET A 1 9.95 38.04 16.81
N ASN A 2 10.12 37.77 15.51
CA ASN A 2 10.07 36.46 14.83
C ASN A 2 9.67 35.26 15.75
N ASN A 3 8.83 34.29 15.39
CA ASN A 3 8.55 33.66 14.09
C ASN A 3 7.44 32.61 14.22
N MET A 4 6.71 32.37 13.12
CA MET A 4 6.37 31.06 12.48
C MET A 4 5.82 29.96 13.42
N GLU A 5 4.62 29.40 13.29
CA GLU A 5 4.01 28.71 12.16
C GLU A 5 2.52 28.47 12.46
N ASN A 6 1.61 29.29 11.93
CA ASN A 6 0.22 28.84 11.74
C ASN A 6 0.03 28.64 10.25
N GLY A 7 0.72 27.62 9.75
CA GLY A 7 0.72 27.18 8.35
C GLY A 7 -0.37 26.16 8.03
N TYR A 8 -1.43 26.06 8.84
CA TYR A 8 -2.63 25.35 8.43
C TYR A 8 -3.52 26.35 7.68
N ASN A 9 -3.16 26.57 6.42
CA ASN A 9 -4.00 27.29 5.48
C ASN A 9 -5.41 26.69 5.60
N SER A 10 -6.32 27.49 6.15
CA SER A 10 -7.74 27.36 5.89
C SER A 10 -7.85 27.30 4.37
N TYR A 11 -8.05 26.11 3.82
CA TYR A 11 -8.33 25.92 2.40
C TYR A 11 -9.73 26.49 2.18
N GLY A 12 -9.78 27.82 2.09
CA GLY A 12 -10.94 28.55 1.65
C GLY A 12 -11.33 28.00 0.29
N SER A 13 -12.55 27.47 0.20
CA SER A 13 -13.61 27.88 -0.74
C SER A 13 -13.20 28.35 -2.15
N SER A 14 -12.06 27.92 -2.70
CA SER A 14 -11.86 27.90 -4.14
C SER A 14 -12.71 26.74 -4.65
N ARG A 15 -13.61 27.02 -5.59
CA ARG A 15 -14.61 26.05 -6.07
C ARG A 15 -13.90 24.82 -6.64
N VAL A 16 -13.67 23.82 -5.80
CA VAL A 16 -13.11 22.53 -6.22
C VAL A 16 -14.05 21.96 -7.28
N SER A 17 -13.52 21.73 -8.48
CA SER A 17 -14.34 21.31 -9.61
C SER A 17 -14.82 19.88 -9.40
N LYS A 18 -16.14 19.69 -9.36
CA LYS A 18 -16.77 18.37 -9.22
C LYS A 18 -16.28 17.41 -10.30
N PHE A 19 -16.14 17.92 -11.52
CA PHE A 19 -15.65 17.16 -12.67
C PHE A 19 -14.23 16.64 -12.42
N TRP A 20 -13.30 17.51 -12.03
CA TRP A 20 -11.90 17.10 -11.80
C TRP A 20 -11.75 16.15 -10.62
N VAL A 21 -12.53 16.31 -9.54
CA VAL A 21 -12.52 15.34 -8.43
C VAL A 21 -12.95 13.96 -8.91
N THR A 22 -14.00 13.87 -9.72
CA THR A 22 -14.49 12.58 -10.25
C THR A 22 -13.50 11.95 -11.22
N ILE A 23 -12.87 12.74 -12.09
CA ILE A 23 -11.83 12.24 -12.99
C ILE A 23 -10.63 11.71 -12.19
N PHE A 24 -10.15 12.46 -11.20
CA PHE A 24 -9.02 12.02 -10.39
C PHE A 24 -9.38 10.88 -9.44
N SER A 25 -10.64 10.71 -9.02
CA SER A 25 -11.03 9.57 -8.17
C SER A 25 -10.98 8.22 -8.89
N PHE A 26 -10.91 8.18 -10.22
CA PHE A 26 -10.62 6.94 -10.96
C PHE A 26 -9.19 6.45 -10.76
N ILE A 27 -8.26 7.33 -10.34
CA ILE A 27 -6.93 6.93 -9.93
C ILE A 27 -6.96 6.80 -8.40
N PRO A 28 -6.68 5.60 -7.84
CA PRO A 28 -6.77 5.37 -6.41
C PRO A 28 -5.94 6.42 -5.65
N GLY A 29 -6.58 7.19 -4.77
CA GLY A 29 -5.95 8.24 -3.98
C GLY A 29 -5.72 9.60 -4.67
N ALA A 30 -5.77 9.71 -6.00
CA ALA A 30 -5.49 11.00 -6.66
C ALA A 30 -6.62 12.02 -6.45
N GLY A 31 -7.87 11.56 -6.40
CA GLY A 31 -9.00 12.42 -6.07
C GLY A 31 -8.86 13.07 -4.68
N HIS A 32 -8.37 12.32 -3.68
CA HIS A 32 -8.07 12.87 -2.35
C HIS A 32 -6.98 13.92 -2.39
N MET A 33 -5.90 13.68 -3.14
CA MET A 33 -4.84 14.66 -3.33
C MET A 33 -5.39 15.94 -3.98
N TYR A 34 -6.28 15.82 -4.96
CA TYR A 34 -6.93 17.00 -5.56
C TYR A 34 -7.80 17.78 -4.56
N LEU A 35 -8.37 17.12 -3.54
CA LEU A 35 -9.07 17.75 -2.42
C LEU A 35 -8.13 18.35 -1.35
N GLY A 36 -6.81 18.28 -1.53
CA GLY A 36 -5.82 18.70 -0.54
C GLY A 36 -5.48 17.66 0.53
N LEU A 37 -6.10 16.47 0.48
CA LEU A 37 -5.88 15.36 1.43
C LEU A 37 -4.68 14.52 1.00
N MET A 38 -3.47 15.10 1.07
CA MET A 38 -2.24 14.47 0.57
C MET A 38 -1.94 13.14 1.24
N LYS A 39 -1.99 13.08 2.57
CA LYS A 39 -1.64 11.86 3.31
C LYS A 39 -2.58 10.71 2.99
N LYS A 40 -3.88 10.99 3.00
CA LYS A 40 -4.94 10.02 2.71
C LYS A 40 -4.85 9.49 1.28
N GLY A 41 -4.62 10.40 0.32
CA GLY A 41 -4.40 10.01 -1.07
C GLY A 41 -3.19 9.11 -1.26
N LEU A 42 -2.07 9.45 -0.60
CA LEU A 42 -0.84 8.65 -0.68
C LEU A 42 -1.03 7.25 -0.08
N GLN A 43 -1.74 7.13 1.04
CA GLN A 43 -2.06 5.83 1.66
C GLN A 43 -2.82 4.93 0.69
N PHE A 44 -3.83 5.44 -0.02
CA PHE A 44 -4.55 4.67 -1.04
C PHE A 44 -3.68 4.27 -2.22
N MET A 45 -2.82 5.17 -2.71
CA MET A 45 -1.88 4.85 -3.79
C MET A 45 -0.93 3.72 -3.36
N VAL A 46 -0.26 3.88 -2.20
CA VAL A 46 0.69 2.89 -1.68
C VAL A 46 0.00 1.56 -1.41
N LEU A 47 -1.21 1.56 -0.87
CA LEU A 47 -1.96 0.33 -0.62
C LEU A 47 -2.33 -0.37 -1.94
N PHE A 48 -2.90 0.37 -2.90
CA PHE A 48 -3.34 -0.18 -4.18
C PHE A 48 -2.18 -0.78 -4.97
N PHE A 49 -1.12 0.01 -5.20
CA PHE A 49 0.05 -0.42 -5.97
C PHE A 49 0.93 -1.40 -5.18
N GLY A 50 1.02 -1.24 -3.86
CA GLY A 50 1.77 -2.13 -2.99
C GLY A 50 1.19 -3.55 -3.00
N VAL A 51 -0.14 -3.69 -2.94
CA VAL A 51 -0.80 -5.00 -3.07
C VAL A 51 -0.52 -5.63 -4.44
N LEU A 52 -0.60 -4.86 -5.53
CA LEU A 52 -0.27 -5.37 -6.88
C LEU A 52 1.19 -5.81 -6.98
N ALA A 53 2.12 -5.01 -6.45
CA ALA A 53 3.55 -5.31 -6.47
C ALA A 53 3.86 -6.57 -5.66
N ILE A 54 3.34 -6.69 -4.44
CA ILE A 54 3.50 -7.88 -3.60
C ILE A 54 2.88 -9.10 -4.28
N GLY A 55 1.69 -8.95 -4.87
CA GLY A 55 1.03 -10.01 -5.64
C GLY A 55 1.89 -10.54 -6.78
N SER A 56 2.49 -9.64 -7.56
CA SER A 56 3.39 -10.03 -8.66
C SER A 56 4.65 -10.75 -8.16
N VAL A 57 5.27 -10.29 -7.08
CA VAL A 57 6.45 -10.95 -6.49
C VAL A 57 6.12 -12.36 -5.96
N LEU A 58 4.93 -12.52 -5.41
CA LEU A 58 4.45 -13.78 -4.84
C LEU A 58 3.76 -14.68 -5.87
N ASN A 59 3.61 -14.27 -7.14
CA ASN A 59 2.83 -14.98 -8.17
C ASN A 59 1.37 -15.22 -7.70
N THR A 60 0.78 -14.22 -7.03
CA THR A 60 -0.61 -14.21 -6.55
C THR A 60 -1.40 -13.06 -7.17
N GLU A 61 -1.15 -12.77 -8.45
CA GLU A 61 -1.69 -11.63 -9.19
C GLU A 61 -3.22 -11.61 -9.19
N SER A 62 -3.88 -12.76 -9.30
CA SER A 62 -5.34 -12.85 -9.27
C SER A 62 -5.91 -12.39 -7.92
N ALA A 63 -5.31 -12.81 -6.81
CA ALA A 63 -5.73 -12.40 -5.47
C ALA A 63 -5.43 -10.91 -5.23
N ALA A 64 -4.24 -10.47 -5.64
CA ALA A 64 -3.84 -9.07 -5.54
C ALA A 64 -4.77 -8.16 -6.37
N PHE A 65 -5.17 -8.58 -7.57
CA PHE A 65 -6.12 -7.85 -8.40
C PHE A 65 -7.48 -7.68 -7.72
N ILE A 66 -8.02 -8.72 -7.09
CA ILE A 66 -9.28 -8.66 -6.34
C ILE A 66 -9.15 -7.69 -5.16
N ILE A 67 -8.09 -7.81 -4.34
CA ILE A 67 -7.87 -6.95 -3.18
C ILE A 67 -7.69 -5.49 -3.62
N SER A 68 -6.86 -5.22 -4.63
CA SER A 68 -6.64 -3.88 -5.17
C SER A 68 -7.91 -3.29 -5.77
N SER A 69 -8.78 -4.11 -6.40
CA SER A 69 -10.08 -3.64 -6.90
C SER A 69 -10.98 -3.16 -5.75
N ILE A 70 -11.03 -3.89 -4.64
CA ILE A 70 -11.79 -3.49 -3.45
C ILE A 70 -11.23 -2.18 -2.87
N VAL A 71 -9.91 -2.07 -2.74
CA VAL A 71 -9.23 -0.84 -2.27
C VAL A 71 -9.56 0.34 -3.18
N TRP A 72 -9.58 0.13 -4.49
CA TRP A 72 -9.90 1.16 -5.47
C TRP A 72 -11.34 1.66 -5.34
N PHE A 73 -12.34 0.75 -5.28
CA PHE A 73 -13.73 1.14 -5.06
C PHE A 73 -13.91 1.90 -3.75
N TYR A 74 -13.29 1.43 -2.67
CA TYR A 74 -13.33 2.11 -1.39
C TYR A 74 -12.72 3.52 -1.49
N SER A 75 -11.55 3.66 -2.12
CA SER A 75 -10.91 4.96 -2.37
C SER A 75 -11.82 5.90 -3.16
N PHE A 76 -12.50 5.40 -4.21
CA PHE A 76 -13.43 6.18 -5.01
C PHE A 76 -14.60 6.73 -4.16
N PHE A 77 -15.28 5.87 -3.41
CA PHE A 77 -16.42 6.28 -2.58
C PHE A 77 -15.99 7.20 -1.42
N ASP A 78 -14.84 6.92 -0.82
CA ASP A 78 -14.29 7.76 0.24
C ASP A 78 -13.93 9.16 -0.29
N CYS A 79 -13.33 9.28 -1.48
CA CYS A 79 -13.07 10.56 -2.12
C CYS A 79 -14.38 11.33 -2.39
N TYR A 80 -15.41 10.63 -2.87
CA TYR A 80 -16.73 11.22 -3.09
C TYR A 80 -17.36 11.76 -1.80
N HIS A 81 -17.23 11.05 -0.69
CA HIS A 81 -17.68 11.52 0.62
C HIS A 81 -16.86 12.72 1.13
N SER A 82 -15.53 12.67 1.02
CA SER A 82 -14.65 13.80 1.36
C SER A 82 -15.03 15.07 0.57
N ARG A 83 -15.31 14.93 -0.73
CA ARG A 83 -15.78 16.04 -1.57
C ARG A 83 -17.08 16.67 -1.04
N LYS A 84 -18.05 15.84 -0.61
CA LYS A 84 -19.30 16.34 -0.02
C LYS A 84 -19.08 17.10 1.28
N LYS A 85 -18.12 16.67 2.11
CA LYS A 85 -17.73 17.41 3.33
C LYS A 85 -17.19 18.80 2.98
N VAL A 86 -16.27 18.89 1.99
CA VAL A 86 -15.77 20.19 1.47
C VAL A 86 -16.91 21.07 0.96
N GLU A 87 -17.83 20.51 0.18
CA GLU A 87 -18.97 21.26 -0.36
C GLU A 87 -19.86 21.87 0.74
N ARG A 88 -19.94 21.21 1.91
CA ARG A 88 -20.70 21.70 3.08
C ARG A 88 -19.91 22.68 3.96
N GLY A 89 -18.65 22.96 3.63
CA GLY A 89 -17.77 23.80 4.44
C GLY A 89 -17.29 23.12 5.72
N GLU A 90 -17.38 21.78 5.80
CA GLU A 90 -16.83 21.02 6.92
C GLU A 90 -15.31 20.92 6.78
N GLU A 91 -14.58 21.12 7.88
CA GLU A 91 -13.15 20.79 7.92
C GLU A 91 -12.98 19.29 7.72
N ILE A 92 -12.20 18.92 6.69
CA ILE A 92 -11.80 17.53 6.53
C ILE A 92 -10.52 17.34 7.33
N THR A 93 -10.61 16.62 8.44
CA THR A 93 -9.42 16.15 9.13
C THR A 93 -8.77 15.05 8.29
N GLU A 94 -7.44 15.08 8.18
CA GLU A 94 -6.66 13.95 7.69
C GLU A 94 -6.75 12.82 8.73
N GLU A 95 -7.91 12.15 8.81
CA GLU A 95 -8.00 10.89 9.52
C GLU A 95 -7.08 9.90 8.80
N ASP A 96 -5.94 9.60 9.43
CA ASP A 96 -4.94 8.66 8.95
C ASP A 96 -5.61 7.32 8.69
N LEU A 97 -5.82 6.99 7.42
CA LEU A 97 -6.48 5.76 7.04
C LEU A 97 -5.47 4.61 7.11
N PHE A 98 -5.69 3.68 8.06
CA PHE A 98 -5.05 2.37 8.28
C PHE A 98 -3.53 2.31 8.49
N ILE A 99 -2.75 3.16 7.83
CA ILE A 99 -1.32 3.29 8.01
C ILE A 99 -1.14 4.57 8.80
N GLU A 100 -1.26 4.47 10.12
CA GLU A 100 -0.73 5.50 11.02
C GLU A 100 0.65 5.81 10.47
N THR A 101 0.91 7.08 10.14
CA THR A 101 2.03 7.50 9.28
C THR A 101 3.42 7.17 9.89
N SER A 102 3.48 6.34 10.94
CA SER A 102 4.58 5.57 11.51
C SER A 102 5.62 4.96 10.55
N LEU A 103 5.53 5.10 9.23
CA LEU A 103 6.67 4.82 8.34
C LEU A 103 7.92 5.62 8.77
N TYR A 104 7.76 6.81 9.35
CA TYR A 104 8.86 7.55 9.98
C TYR A 104 9.29 6.99 11.35
N LYS A 105 8.45 6.20 12.02
CA LYS A 105 8.78 5.44 13.25
C LYS A 105 9.37 4.06 12.94
N LEU A 106 9.30 3.58 11.70
CA LEU A 106 9.91 2.31 11.32
C LEU A 106 11.42 2.47 11.40
N ASN A 107 12.04 1.68 12.27
CA ASN A 107 13.48 1.66 12.40
C ASN A 107 14.09 1.25 11.04
N PRO A 108 14.96 2.08 10.42
CA PRO A 108 15.54 1.83 9.10
C PRO A 108 16.18 0.44 8.95
N LYS A 109 16.65 -0.15 10.06
CA LYS A 109 17.17 -1.52 10.08
C LYS A 109 16.13 -2.56 9.65
N HIS A 110 14.87 -2.40 10.04
CA HIS A 110 13.79 -3.32 9.65
C HIS A 110 13.38 -3.13 8.20
N ILE A 111 13.35 -1.88 7.72
CA ILE A 111 13.11 -1.56 6.30
C ILE A 111 14.21 -2.20 5.45
N GLY A 112 15.48 -2.00 5.84
CA GLY A 112 16.64 -2.61 5.18
C GLY A 112 16.59 -4.13 5.20
N ALA A 113 16.28 -4.75 6.35
CA ALA A 113 16.14 -6.19 6.45
C ALA A 113 15.01 -6.74 5.55
N GLY A 114 13.87 -6.05 5.50
CA GLY A 114 12.77 -6.41 4.60
C GLY A 114 13.17 -6.36 3.13
N LEU A 115 13.89 -5.31 2.72
CA LEU A 115 14.43 -5.17 1.36
C LEU A 115 15.44 -6.27 1.01
N VAL A 116 16.34 -6.64 1.93
CA VAL A 116 17.31 -7.73 1.71
C VAL A 116 16.61 -9.07 1.55
N ILE A 117 15.61 -9.37 2.41
CA ILE A 117 14.82 -10.60 2.31
C ILE A 117 14.06 -10.63 0.99
N LEU A 118 13.39 -9.53 0.62
CA LEU A 118 12.66 -9.43 -0.65
C LEU A 118 13.61 -9.64 -1.84
N GLY A 119 14.76 -8.96 -1.86
CA GLY A 119 15.78 -9.12 -2.90
C GLY A 119 16.33 -10.55 -2.97
N GLY A 120 16.56 -11.18 -1.82
CA GLY A 120 16.98 -12.58 -1.74
C GLY A 120 15.97 -13.56 -2.32
N ILE A 121 14.68 -13.37 -2.03
CA ILE A 121 13.58 -14.17 -2.60
C ILE A 121 13.55 -14.01 -4.13
N LEU A 122 13.64 -12.77 -4.63
CA LEU A 122 13.63 -12.48 -6.07
C LEU A 122 14.84 -13.07 -6.80
N LEU A 123 16.03 -12.97 -6.21
CA LEU A 123 17.25 -13.56 -6.78
C LEU A 123 17.15 -15.09 -6.77
N PHE A 124 16.67 -15.69 -5.68
CA PHE A 124 16.50 -17.13 -5.58
C PHE A 124 15.56 -17.67 -6.66
N GLN A 125 14.41 -17.02 -6.87
CA GLN A 125 13.49 -17.38 -7.96
C GLN A 125 14.20 -17.37 -9.32
N ARG A 126 14.94 -16.30 -9.64
CA ARG A 126 15.68 -16.20 -10.91
C ARG A 126 16.76 -17.27 -11.09
N ILE A 127 17.44 -17.65 -10.01
CA ILE A 127 18.46 -18.71 -10.05
C ILE A 127 17.79 -20.06 -10.36
N ILE A 128 16.69 -20.38 -9.67
CA ILE A 128 15.95 -21.63 -9.92
C ILE A 128 15.45 -21.69 -11.36
N ASP A 129 14.89 -20.61 -11.88
CA ASP A 129 14.44 -20.53 -13.27
C ASP A 129 15.58 -20.84 -14.25
N LYS A 130 16.76 -20.28 -13.98
CA LYS A 130 17.95 -20.49 -14.82
C LYS A 130 18.47 -21.93 -14.76
N LEU A 131 18.46 -22.56 -13.58
CA LEU A 131 18.90 -23.96 -13.41
C LEU A 131 17.98 -24.93 -14.14
N ILE A 132 16.66 -24.70 -14.09
CA ILE A 132 15.67 -25.47 -14.85
C ILE A 132 15.87 -25.27 -16.35
N GLN A 133 16.10 -24.03 -16.81
CA GLN A 133 16.39 -23.74 -18.22
C GLN A 133 17.64 -24.48 -18.73
N LEU A 134 18.64 -24.67 -17.86
CA LEU A 134 19.84 -25.43 -18.16
C LEU A 134 19.65 -26.96 -18.09
N GLN A 135 18.41 -27.44 -17.90
CA GLN A 135 18.05 -28.85 -17.75
C GLN A 135 18.78 -29.56 -16.58
N LEU A 136 19.32 -28.81 -15.62
CA LEU A 136 20.00 -29.38 -14.44
C LEU A 136 19.00 -29.93 -13.42
N ILE A 137 17.76 -29.45 -13.45
CA ILE A 137 16.66 -29.84 -12.56
C ILE A 137 15.42 -30.08 -13.43
N SER A 138 14.85 -31.29 -13.36
CA SER A 138 13.69 -31.70 -14.18
C SER A 138 12.34 -31.39 -13.52
N ILE A 139 12.32 -30.57 -12.48
CA ILE A 139 11.11 -30.20 -11.74
C ILE A 139 10.46 -29.02 -12.46
N ASP A 140 9.14 -29.08 -12.60
CA ASP A 140 8.37 -28.01 -13.18
C ASP A 140 8.43 -26.74 -12.30
N ILE A 141 8.82 -25.63 -12.90
CA ILE A 141 8.94 -24.30 -12.31
C ILE A 141 7.66 -23.85 -11.61
N TYR A 142 6.50 -24.24 -12.15
CA TYR A 142 5.19 -23.91 -11.58
C TYR A 142 4.99 -24.54 -10.21
N VAL A 143 5.48 -25.76 -10.01
CA VAL A 143 5.34 -26.49 -8.74
C VAL A 143 6.11 -25.76 -7.64
N ILE A 144 7.37 -25.40 -7.88
CA ILE A 144 8.20 -24.72 -6.87
C ILE A 144 7.62 -23.34 -6.53
N ARG A 145 7.21 -22.56 -7.54
CA ARG A 145 6.63 -21.22 -7.32
C ARG A 145 5.32 -21.28 -6.54
N SER A 146 4.48 -22.28 -6.79
CA SER A 146 3.18 -22.44 -6.14
C SER A 146 3.27 -22.67 -4.61
N PHE A 147 4.37 -23.26 -4.13
CA PHE A 147 4.57 -23.49 -2.70
C PHE A 147 5.26 -22.34 -1.98
N LEU A 148 5.99 -21.48 -2.70
CA LEU A 148 6.82 -20.46 -2.08
C LEU A 148 5.98 -19.37 -1.38
N ALA A 149 4.96 -18.84 -2.06
CA ALA A 149 4.10 -17.80 -1.49
C ALA A 149 3.31 -18.29 -0.25
N PRO A 150 2.67 -19.47 -0.26
CA PRO A 150 2.06 -20.04 0.94
C PRO A 150 3.04 -20.21 2.10
N LEU A 151 4.25 -20.72 1.85
CA LEU A 151 5.26 -20.89 2.91
C LEU A 151 5.71 -19.55 3.52
N VAL A 152 5.91 -18.52 2.69
CA VAL A 152 6.25 -17.17 3.15
C VAL A 152 5.09 -16.58 3.98
N LEU A 153 3.85 -16.74 3.52
CA LEU A 153 2.65 -16.27 4.24
C LEU A 153 2.47 -16.97 5.58
N ILE A 154 2.65 -18.29 5.63
CA ILE A 154 2.60 -19.07 6.88
C ILE A 154 3.70 -18.60 7.84
N GLY A 155 4.94 -18.45 7.35
CA GLY A 155 6.06 -17.95 8.16
C GLY A 155 5.82 -16.53 8.71
N LEU A 156 5.33 -15.62 7.89
CA LEU A 156 4.94 -14.27 8.29
C LEU A 156 3.81 -14.30 9.33
N GLY A 157 2.78 -15.10 9.10
CA GLY A 157 1.66 -15.28 10.03
C GLY A 157 2.14 -15.75 11.40
N LEU A 158 2.92 -16.83 11.45
CA LEU A 158 3.46 -17.37 12.70
C LEU A 158 4.38 -16.36 13.43
N TYR A 159 5.20 -15.61 12.68
CA TYR A 159 6.05 -14.57 13.27
C TYR A 159 5.23 -13.45 13.92
N ILE A 160 4.18 -12.96 13.24
CA ILE A 160 3.28 -11.93 13.78
C ILE A 160 2.59 -12.46 15.04
N LEU A 161 2.01 -13.66 14.99
CA LEU A 161 1.36 -14.33 16.14
C LEU A 161 2.29 -14.41 17.36
N LYS A 162 3.55 -14.78 17.16
CA LYS A 162 4.54 -14.86 18.24
C LYS A 162 4.85 -13.49 18.84
N LYS A 163 4.93 -12.44 18.02
CA LYS A 163 5.24 -11.07 18.46
C LYS A 163 4.07 -10.43 19.22
N THR A 164 2.82 -10.73 18.85
CA THR A 164 1.64 -10.25 19.56
C THR A 164 1.60 -10.79 20.98
N LYS A 165 2.01 -12.05 21.19
CA LYS A 165 2.04 -12.71 22.52
C LYS A 165 3.13 -12.17 23.46
N ILE A 166 4.17 -11.52 22.95
CA ILE A 166 5.28 -10.95 23.74
C ILE A 166 4.93 -9.57 24.29
N LYS A 167 3.92 -8.89 23.74
CA LYS A 167 3.53 -7.53 24.15
C LYS A 167 2.50 -7.50 25.30
N GLU A 168 2.00 -8.66 25.71
CA GLU A 168 1.04 -8.84 26.82
C GLU A 168 1.70 -9.26 28.16
N ASN A 169 3.04 -9.31 28.23
CA ASN A 169 3.81 -9.52 29.47
C ASN A 169 4.81 -8.38 29.68
#